data_AF-A0A9E5ZRW9-F1
#
_entry.id   AF-A0A9E5ZRW9-F1
#
_cell.length_a   1.000
_cell.length_b   1.000
_cell.length_c   1.000
_cell.angle_alpha   90.00
_cell.angle_beta   90.00
_cell.angle_gamma   90.00
#
_symmetry.space_group_name_H-M   'P 1'
#
loop_
_entity.id
_entity.type
_entity.pdbx_description
1 polymer ?
#
loop_
_entity_poly.entity_id
_entity_poly.type
_entity_poly.pdbx_seq_one_letter_code
_entity_poly.pdbx_strand_id
1 'polypeptide(L)' 'QLNDKLANFNFEGKQITNLEMETAGIYGLAKLLGHKAVSMNAILANRATGEFSKNPNKLVDDLIVYCLDKLVK' A
#
# COMPACT_ATOMS: atom_id res chain seq x y z
N GLN A 1 -3.47 14.45 -15.67
CA GLN A 1 -4.94 14.30 -15.57
C GLN A 1 -5.37 13.11 -14.71
N LEU A 2 -4.97 11.85 -14.98
CA LEU A 2 -5.41 10.71 -14.13
C LEU A 2 -4.80 10.74 -12.73
N ASN A 3 -3.47 10.91 -12.62
CA ASN A 3 -2.79 10.98 -11.31
C ASN A 3 -3.34 12.13 -10.45
N ASP A 4 -3.65 13.28 -11.06
CA ASP A 4 -4.23 14.43 -10.36
C ASP A 4 -5.65 14.13 -9.86
N LYS A 5 -6.46 13.40 -10.64
CA LYS A 5 -7.79 12.95 -10.20
C LYS A 5 -7.71 11.98 -9.04
N LEU A 6 -6.74 11.07 -9.06
CA LEU A 6 -6.52 10.09 -7.98
C LEU A 6 -5.99 10.75 -6.71
N ALA A 7 -5.05 11.70 -6.83
CA ALA A 7 -4.52 12.46 -5.71
C ALA A 7 -5.57 13.34 -5.02
N ASN A 8 -6.52 13.88 -5.79
CA ASN A 8 -7.63 14.68 -5.26
C ASN A 8 -8.88 13.84 -4.94
N PHE A 9 -8.85 12.53 -5.15
CA PHE A 9 -9.99 11.67 -4.85
C PHE A 9 -10.22 11.64 -3.34
N ASN A 10 -11.45 11.91 -2.94
CA ASN A 10 -11.89 11.77 -1.57
C ASN A 10 -13.29 11.15 -1.58
N PHE A 11 -13.45 10.07 -0.83
CA PHE A 11 -14.75 9.45 -0.59
C PHE A 11 -14.95 9.28 0.91
N GLU A 12 -15.94 9.99 1.48
CA GLU A 12 -16.24 9.96 2.92
C GLU A 12 -15.01 10.26 3.80
N GLY A 13 -14.18 11.22 3.37
CA GLY A 13 -12.95 11.58 4.07
C GLY A 13 -11.77 10.64 3.78
N LYS A 14 -11.94 9.55 3.02
CA LYS A 14 -10.87 8.62 2.65
C LYS A 14 -10.23 9.02 1.34
N GLN A 15 -8.90 9.16 1.35
CA GLN A 15 -8.09 9.47 0.17
C GLN A 15 -7.37 8.21 -0.34
N ILE A 16 -7.00 8.22 -1.62
CA ILE A 16 -6.16 7.17 -2.20
C ILE A 16 -4.70 7.47 -1.82
N THR A 17 -4.04 6.53 -1.15
CA THR A 17 -2.67 6.68 -0.64
C THR A 17 -1.61 6.07 -1.55
N ASN A 18 -1.97 5.06 -2.34
CA ASN A 18 -1.07 4.32 -3.21
C ASN A 18 -1.85 3.66 -4.35
N LEU A 19 -1.11 3.11 -5.30
CA LEU A 19 -1.65 2.46 -6.49
C LEU A 19 -0.85 1.18 -6.74
N GLU A 20 -1.53 0.03 -6.61
CA GLU A 20 -1.02 -1.33 -6.76
C GLU A 20 -2.11 -2.20 -7.42
N MET A 21 -1.87 -3.51 -7.63
CA MET A 21 -2.71 -4.34 -8.50
C MET A 21 -3.29 -5.59 -7.82
N GLU A 22 -2.96 -5.85 -6.55
CA GLU A 22 -3.22 -7.13 -5.89
C GLU A 22 -4.19 -7.03 -4.70
N THR A 23 -4.12 -5.95 -3.91
CA THR A 23 -4.76 -5.81 -2.60
C THR A 23 -6.28 -5.95 -2.70
N ALA A 24 -6.91 -5.36 -3.71
CA ALA A 24 -8.36 -5.44 -3.87
C ALA A 24 -8.85 -6.90 -4.03
N GLY A 25 -8.13 -7.71 -4.82
CA GLY A 25 -8.45 -9.12 -5.01
C GLY A 25 -8.22 -9.94 -3.73
N ILE A 26 -7.09 -9.71 -3.06
CA ILE A 26 -6.75 -10.38 -1.79
C ILE A 26 -7.82 -10.09 -0.73
N TYR A 27 -8.22 -8.83 -0.55
CA TYR A 27 -9.24 -8.45 0.43
C TYR A 27 -10.62 -9.00 0.07
N GLY A 28 -10.99 -9.00 -1.22
CA GLY A 28 -12.23 -9.62 -1.67
C GLY A 28 -12.29 -11.11 -1.30
N LEU A 29 -11.25 -11.86 -1.63
CA LEU A 29 -11.16 -13.29 -1.31
C LEU A 29 -11.10 -13.55 0.20
N ALA A 30 -10.28 -12.80 0.94
CA ALA A 30 -10.20 -12.93 2.39
C ALA A 30 -11.57 -12.71 3.05
N LYS A 31 -12.29 -11.67 2.63
CA LYS A 31 -13.64 -11.38 3.14
C LYS A 31 -14.63 -12.49 2.82
N LEU A 32 -14.60 -13.03 1.60
CA LEU A 32 -15.47 -14.13 1.17
C LEU A 32 -15.21 -15.42 1.98
N LEU A 33 -13.95 -15.69 2.30
CA LEU A 33 -13.53 -16.89 3.03
C LEU A 33 -13.55 -16.73 4.57
N GLY A 34 -13.97 -15.58 5.09
CA GLY A 34 -14.03 -15.31 6.54
C GLY A 34 -12.66 -15.03 7.18
N HIS A 35 -11.64 -14.73 6.38
CA HIS A 35 -10.30 -14.37 6.86
C HIS A 35 -10.16 -12.86 7.10
N LYS A 36 -9.31 -12.51 8.07
CA LYS A 36 -8.79 -11.14 8.22
C LYS A 36 -7.53 -11.02 7.37
N ALA A 37 -7.43 -9.98 6.56
CA ALA A 37 -6.26 -9.68 5.74
C ALA A 37 -5.86 -8.22 5.89
N VAL A 38 -4.56 -7.96 5.73
CA VAL A 38 -3.97 -6.62 5.69
C VAL A 38 -2.86 -6.61 4.65
N SER A 39 -2.72 -5.52 3.90
CA SER A 39 -1.63 -5.26 2.97
C SER A 39 -0.71 -4.18 3.51
N MET A 40 0.58 -4.33 3.22
CA MET A 40 1.66 -3.45 3.65
C MET A 40 2.50 -3.15 2.42
N ASN A 41 2.65 -1.88 2.05
CA ASN A 41 3.27 -1.48 0.79
C ASN A 41 4.50 -0.59 1.03
N ALA A 42 5.62 -0.94 0.39
CA ALA A 42 6.81 -0.09 0.33
C ALA A 42 6.69 0.85 -0.87
N ILE A 43 6.68 2.16 -0.63
CA ILE A 43 6.60 3.17 -1.70
C ILE A 43 7.99 3.37 -2.30
N LEU A 44 8.31 2.64 -3.37
CA LEU A 44 9.61 2.73 -4.05
C LEU A 44 9.73 3.97 -4.94
N ALA A 45 8.61 4.44 -5.48
CA ALA A 45 8.53 5.58 -6.37
C ALA A 45 7.33 6.46 -5.99
N ASN A 46 7.61 7.69 -5.57
CA ASN A 46 6.59 8.69 -5.35
C ASN A 46 6.26 9.35 -6.68
N ARG A 47 5.17 8.91 -7.31
CA ARG A 47 4.73 9.42 -8.62
C ARG A 47 4.27 10.88 -8.57
N ALA A 48 3.90 11.40 -7.40
CA ALA A 48 3.49 12.80 -7.26
C ALA A 48 4.69 13.75 -7.25
N THR A 49 5.80 13.36 -6.61
CA THR A 49 7.03 14.17 -6.54
C THR A 49 8.07 13.78 -7.62
N GLY A 50 7.91 12.62 -8.25
CA GLY A 50 8.90 12.03 -9.16
C GLY A 50 10.11 11.42 -8.45
N GLU A 51 10.09 11.35 -7.13
CA GLU A 51 11.20 10.86 -6.34
C GLU A 51 11.21 9.33 -6.25
N PHE A 52 12.40 8.75 -6.38
CA PHE A 52 12.63 7.33 -6.18
C PHE A 52 13.37 7.10 -4.86
N SER A 53 13.04 6.00 -4.18
CA SER A 53 13.78 5.59 -2.99
C SER A 53 15.25 5.40 -3.33
N LYS A 54 16.12 6.09 -2.59
CA LYS A 54 17.59 5.99 -2.75
C LYS A 54 18.12 4.60 -2.40
N ASN A 55 17.41 3.87 -1.52
CA ASN A 55 17.77 2.53 -1.11
C ASN A 55 16.51 1.63 -1.04
N PRO A 56 16.01 1.17 -2.20
CA PRO A 56 14.79 0.36 -2.29
C PRO A 56 14.88 -0.94 -1.48
N ASN A 57 16.02 -1.62 -1.53
CA ASN A 57 16.21 -2.89 -0.82
C ASN A 57 16.06 -2.71 0.68
N LYS A 58 16.75 -1.72 1.26
CA LYS A 58 16.62 -1.42 2.69
C LYS A 58 15.18 -1.09 3.09
N LEU A 59 14.47 -0.30 2.27
CA LEU A 59 13.07 0.05 2.55
C LEU A 59 12.17 -1.20 2.60
N VAL A 60 12.42 -2.17 1.71
CA VAL A 60 11.70 -3.44 1.69
C VAL A 60 12.06 -4.29 2.91
N ASP A 61 13.34 -4.40 3.26
CA ASP A 61 13.80 -5.15 4.44
C ASP A 61 13.19 -4.58 5.73
N ASP A 62 13.20 -3.25 5.88
CA ASP A 62 12.61 -2.55 7.02
C ASP A 62 11.09 -2.81 7.10
N LEU A 63 10.40 -2.86 5.95
CA LEU A 63 8.97 -3.19 5.90
C LEU A 63 8.71 -4.65 6.29
N ILE A 64 9.54 -5.60 5.86
CA ILE A 64 9.42 -7.02 6.23
C ILE A 64 9.54 -7.17 7.74
N VAL A 65 10.55 -6.55 8.37
CA VAL A 65 10.72 -6.58 9.82
C VAL A 65 9.50 -5.96 10.52
N TYR A 66 9.03 -4.80 10.05
CA TYR A 66 7.83 -4.16 10.59
C TYR A 66 6.58 -5.04 10.48
N CYS A 67 6.39 -5.74 9.35
CA CYS A 67 5.30 -6.71 9.16
C CYS A 67 5.35 -7.84 10.19
N LEU A 68 6.52 -8.48 10.33
CA LEU A 68 6.71 -9.59 11.27
C LEU A 68 6.44 -9.15 12.72
N ASP A 69 6.94 -7.98 13.09
CA ASP A 69 6.70 -7.38 14.42
C ASP A 69 5.22 -7.12 14.71
N LYS A 70 4.42 -6.76 13.70
CA LYS A 70 2.97 -6.54 13.84
C LYS A 70 2.15 -7.83 13.83
N LEU A 71 2.69 -8.93 13.32
CA LEU A 71 2.02 -10.23 13.30
C LEU A 71 2.22 -11.01 14.61
N VAL A 72 3.38 -10.86 15.25
CA VAL A 72 3.74 -11.63 16.45
C VAL A 72 3.30 -10.95 17.75
N LYS A 73 3.00 -9.64 17.71
CA LYS A 73 2.47 -8.88 18.86
C LYS A 73 0.94 -8.86 18.85
#